data_AF-Q465Q3-F1
#
_entry.id   AF-Q465Q3-F1
#
_cell.length_a   1.000
_cell.length_b   1.000
_cell.length_c   1.000
_cell.angle_alpha   90.00
_cell.angle_beta   90.00
_cell.angle_gamma   90.00
#
_symmetry.space_group_name_H-M   'P 1'
#
loop_
_entity.id
_entity.type
_entity.pdbx_description
1 polymer ?
#
loop_
_entity_poly.entity_id
_entity_poly.type
_entity_poly.pdbx_seq_one_letter_code
_entity_poly.pdbx_strand_id
1 'polypeptide(L)'
;MQQTFQNVIINRQEINSIEFENESVEISLSPGGEETFEILITNHGSPTHIHFSVSDELKGQIIFLRDNPYVLQKEYVSVVARIPQEGRVLTKGQIYITAGYGSRKKGFPVQLGKIDPKPQEHSEDESRAGNQEEKLSSQRSSTTLPIKLSHPKSINGLDEFSSFIHRSFTGSFSATERKIPKNVSENEKLPFHIAFGGFLLLVCLFFLYFILPSSLQFKVSFAQSVLFSILFVTCIIYILLKIAEES
;
A
#
# COMPACT_ATOMS: atom_id res chain seq x y z
N MET A 1 -17.00 31.94 -10.03
CA MET A 1 -16.63 30.55 -9.72
C MET A 1 -15.32 30.59 -8.97
N GLN A 2 -15.22 29.91 -7.83
CA GLN A 2 -13.96 29.82 -7.08
C GLN A 2 -13.26 28.56 -7.57
N GLN A 3 -12.20 28.74 -8.37
CA GLN A 3 -11.52 27.61 -9.00
C GLN A 3 -10.67 26.91 -7.94
N THR A 4 -11.02 25.65 -7.65
CA THR A 4 -10.25 24.81 -6.75
C THR A 4 -8.84 24.60 -7.32
N PHE A 5 -7.80 24.74 -6.48
CA PHE A 5 -6.41 24.71 -6.93
C PHE A 5 -5.49 24.19 -5.83
N GLN A 6 -4.52 23.35 -6.20
CA GLN A 6 -3.48 22.85 -5.30
C GLN A 6 -2.10 23.12 -5.92
N ASN A 7 -1.23 23.79 -5.17
CA ASN A 7 0.18 23.91 -5.51
C ASN A 7 0.99 22.81 -4.80
N VAL A 8 1.88 22.18 -5.55
CA VAL A 8 2.79 21.12 -5.13
C VAL A 8 4.21 21.57 -5.46
N ILE A 9 5.05 21.63 -4.44
CA ILE A 9 6.44 22.03 -4.59
C ILE A 9 7.30 20.77 -4.42
N ILE A 10 8.18 20.50 -5.39
CA ILE A 10 9.10 19.36 -5.35
C ILE A 10 10.56 19.79 -5.43
N ASN A 11 11.43 18.99 -4.81
CA ASN A 11 12.90 19.19 -4.79
C ASN A 11 13.37 20.53 -4.21
N ARG A 12 12.61 21.15 -3.28
CA ARG A 12 12.96 22.46 -2.69
C ARG A 12 13.80 22.34 -1.42
N GLN A 13 13.42 21.44 -0.51
CA GLN A 13 14.14 21.21 0.75
C GLN A 13 15.22 20.13 0.62
N GLU A 14 14.89 19.02 -0.06
CA GLU A 14 15.75 17.85 -0.24
C GLU A 14 15.52 17.24 -1.63
N ILE A 15 16.43 16.35 -2.04
CA ILE A 15 16.23 15.54 -3.25
C ILE A 15 14.96 14.67 -3.07
N ASN A 16 14.06 14.76 -4.04
CA ASN A 16 12.72 14.18 -4.05
C ASN A 16 11.80 14.68 -2.90
N SER A 17 12.06 15.86 -2.29
CA SER A 17 11.12 16.45 -1.33
C SER A 17 9.77 16.72 -2.00
N ILE A 18 8.68 16.58 -1.23
CA ILE A 18 7.32 16.89 -1.65
C ILE A 18 6.69 17.78 -0.58
N GLU A 19 6.25 18.96 -0.99
CA GLU A 19 5.65 20.01 -0.19
C GLU A 19 4.29 20.39 -0.80
N PHE A 20 3.32 20.73 0.03
CA PHE A 20 1.98 21.18 -0.37
C PHE A 20 1.77 22.57 0.19
N GLU A 21 1.20 23.48 -0.61
CA GLU A 21 0.90 24.85 -0.13
C GLU A 21 -0.35 24.85 0.75
N ASN A 22 -1.43 24.22 0.29
CA ASN A 22 -2.63 24.02 1.10
C ASN A 22 -2.54 22.72 1.92
N GLU A 23 -3.04 22.73 3.15
CA GLU A 23 -3.11 21.56 4.03
C GLU A 23 -4.19 20.56 3.60
N SER A 24 -5.27 21.03 2.95
CA SER A 24 -6.38 20.22 2.45
C SER A 24 -7.00 20.86 1.20
N VAL A 25 -7.75 20.06 0.45
CA VAL A 25 -8.59 20.52 -0.68
C VAL A 25 -10.04 20.13 -0.44
N GLU A 26 -10.95 21.10 -0.49
CA GLU A 26 -12.40 20.90 -0.36
C GLU A 26 -13.08 21.15 -1.70
N ILE A 27 -13.85 20.18 -2.19
CA ILE A 27 -14.53 20.21 -3.50
C ILE A 27 -16.03 20.04 -3.27
N SER A 28 -16.79 21.14 -3.35
CA SER A 28 -18.20 21.22 -2.93
C SER A 28 -19.19 20.71 -3.99
N LEU A 29 -19.09 19.44 -4.36
CA LEU A 29 -20.00 18.80 -5.31
C LEU A 29 -21.30 18.29 -4.69
N SER A 30 -22.36 18.26 -5.50
CA SER A 30 -23.59 17.49 -5.22
C SER A 30 -23.51 16.11 -5.89
N PRO A 31 -24.28 15.09 -5.45
CA PRO A 31 -24.40 13.81 -6.16
C PRO A 31 -24.81 14.00 -7.63
N GLY A 32 -24.17 13.27 -8.54
CA GLY A 32 -24.29 13.46 -9.99
C GLY A 32 -23.49 14.64 -10.56
N GLY A 33 -22.81 15.43 -9.72
CA GLY A 33 -21.99 16.57 -10.13
C GLY A 33 -20.56 16.17 -10.51
N GLU A 34 -19.96 16.98 -11.36
CA GLU A 34 -18.57 16.88 -11.83
C GLU A 34 -17.91 18.28 -11.82
N GLU A 35 -16.67 18.36 -11.34
CA GLU A 35 -15.83 19.57 -11.32
C GLU A 35 -14.41 19.20 -11.76
N THR A 36 -13.80 20.03 -12.60
CA THR A 36 -12.37 19.91 -12.93
C THR A 36 -11.59 20.96 -12.16
N PHE A 37 -10.53 20.53 -11.48
CA PHE A 37 -9.59 21.39 -10.77
C PHE A 37 -8.16 21.13 -11.24
N GLU A 38 -7.23 22.02 -10.88
CA GLU A 38 -5.84 21.91 -11.32
C GLU A 38 -4.86 21.73 -10.15
N ILE A 39 -3.87 20.88 -10.38
CA ILE A 39 -2.68 20.75 -9.54
C ILE A 39 -1.51 21.36 -10.31
N LEU A 40 -0.95 22.47 -9.79
CA LEU A 40 0.31 23.01 -10.27
C LEU A 40 1.46 22.29 -9.56
N ILE A 41 2.41 21.75 -10.31
CA ILE A 41 3.67 21.25 -9.77
C ILE A 41 4.78 22.22 -10.12
N THR A 42 5.53 22.69 -9.11
CA THR A 42 6.75 23.48 -9.28
C THR A 42 7.97 22.67 -8.84
N ASN A 43 8.90 22.44 -9.77
CA ASN A 43 10.15 21.70 -9.53
C ASN A 43 11.32 22.67 -9.35
N HIS A 44 12.05 22.51 -8.23
CA HIS A 44 13.25 23.29 -7.90
C HIS A 44 14.57 22.54 -8.11
N GLY A 45 14.51 21.26 -8.51
CA GLY A 45 15.67 20.41 -8.76
C GLY A 45 15.74 19.91 -10.20
N SER A 46 16.42 18.77 -10.40
CA SER A 46 16.48 18.11 -11.71
C SER A 46 15.10 17.69 -12.21
N PRO A 47 14.85 17.71 -13.54
CA PRO A 47 13.66 17.12 -14.15
C PRO A 47 13.38 15.70 -13.66
N THR A 48 12.12 15.40 -13.36
CA THR A 48 11.75 14.11 -12.77
C THR A 48 10.33 13.70 -13.14
N HIS A 49 10.08 12.38 -13.19
CA HIS A 49 8.73 11.84 -13.24
C HIS A 49 8.12 11.83 -11.83
N ILE A 50 6.86 12.23 -11.75
CA ILE A 50 6.01 12.03 -10.58
C ILE A 50 4.83 11.13 -10.95
N HIS A 51 4.27 10.44 -9.97
CA HIS A 51 3.06 9.63 -10.14
C HIS A 51 1.97 10.04 -9.14
N PHE A 52 0.77 10.27 -9.66
CA PHE A 52 -0.45 10.57 -8.92
C PHE A 52 -1.25 9.29 -8.64
N SER A 53 -1.69 9.14 -7.40
CA SER A 53 -2.59 8.05 -6.99
C SER A 53 -3.58 8.56 -5.94
N VAL A 54 -4.70 7.85 -5.76
CA VAL A 54 -5.73 8.17 -4.76
C VAL A 54 -5.82 7.09 -3.70
N SER A 55 -6.34 7.43 -2.53
CA SER A 55 -6.78 6.46 -1.54
C SER A 55 -8.04 5.71 -2.02
N ASP A 56 -8.31 4.54 -1.44
CA ASP A 56 -9.42 3.68 -1.90
C ASP A 56 -10.80 4.34 -1.74
N GLU A 57 -10.96 5.29 -0.80
CA GLU A 57 -12.20 6.04 -0.61
C GLU A 57 -12.54 6.97 -1.78
N LEU A 58 -11.53 7.50 -2.48
CA LEU A 58 -11.67 8.42 -3.63
C LEU A 58 -11.58 7.70 -4.98
N LYS A 59 -11.39 6.39 -4.98
CA LYS A 59 -11.25 5.57 -6.17
C LYS A 59 -12.51 5.64 -7.04
N GLY A 60 -12.35 6.02 -8.31
CA GLY A 60 -13.45 6.20 -9.27
C GLY A 60 -14.24 7.51 -9.13
N GLN A 61 -14.02 8.27 -8.04
CA GLN A 61 -14.52 9.64 -7.84
C GLN A 61 -13.50 10.69 -8.29
N ILE A 62 -12.20 10.43 -8.12
CA ILE A 62 -11.11 11.27 -8.65
C ILE A 62 -10.46 10.57 -9.85
N ILE A 63 -10.25 11.32 -10.94
CA ILE A 63 -9.59 10.88 -12.17
C ILE A 63 -8.55 11.93 -12.57
N PHE A 64 -7.29 11.51 -12.73
CA PHE A 64 -6.23 12.37 -13.28
C PHE A 64 -6.24 12.26 -14.80
N LEU A 65 -6.21 13.38 -15.54
CA LEU A 65 -6.07 13.34 -17.00
C LEU A 65 -4.66 12.89 -17.43
N ARG A 66 -3.66 13.11 -16.57
CA ARG A 66 -2.29 12.60 -16.70
C ARG A 66 -1.78 12.25 -15.31
N ASP A 67 -1.52 10.97 -15.07
CA ASP A 67 -1.14 10.44 -13.76
C ASP A 67 0.38 10.27 -13.59
N ASN A 68 1.19 10.46 -14.64
CA ASN A 68 2.64 10.19 -14.64
C ASN A 68 3.54 11.29 -15.29
N PRO A 69 3.24 12.59 -15.13
CA PRO A 69 3.92 13.66 -15.87
C PRO A 69 5.43 13.74 -15.59
N TYR A 70 6.16 14.23 -16.60
CA TYR A 70 7.58 14.59 -16.51
C TYR A 70 7.72 16.09 -16.25
N VAL A 71 8.13 16.46 -15.04
CA VAL A 71 8.10 17.86 -14.59
C VAL A 71 9.48 18.50 -14.74
N LEU A 72 9.62 19.38 -15.74
CA LEU A 72 10.84 20.16 -15.97
C LEU A 72 11.02 21.24 -14.90
N GLN A 73 10.09 22.20 -14.82
CA GLN A 73 10.14 23.33 -13.88
C GLN A 73 8.75 23.70 -13.37
N LYS A 74 7.76 23.81 -14.27
CA LYS A 74 6.34 23.92 -13.93
C LYS A 74 5.53 23.02 -14.85
N GLU A 75 4.53 22.33 -14.30
CA GLU A 75 3.57 21.50 -15.04
C GLU A 75 2.19 21.67 -14.40
N TYR A 76 1.13 21.69 -15.21
CA TYR A 76 -0.26 21.71 -14.75
C TYR A 76 -0.89 20.34 -14.99
N VAL A 77 -1.52 19.77 -13.97
CA VAL A 77 -2.25 18.50 -14.06
C VAL A 77 -3.71 18.74 -13.74
N SER A 78 -4.56 18.59 -14.74
CA SER A 78 -6.01 18.65 -14.58
C SER A 78 -6.54 17.37 -13.93
N VAL A 79 -7.41 17.54 -12.94
CA VAL A 79 -8.01 16.47 -12.16
C VAL A 79 -9.53 16.63 -12.19
N VAL A 80 -10.22 15.57 -12.60
CA VAL A 80 -11.67 15.50 -12.64
C VAL A 80 -12.15 14.87 -11.34
N ALA A 81 -12.99 15.59 -10.61
CA ALA A 81 -13.68 15.12 -9.43
C ALA A 81 -15.17 14.94 -9.75
N ARG A 82 -15.74 13.78 -9.41
CA ARG A 82 -17.15 13.46 -9.66
C ARG A 82 -17.74 12.67 -8.50
N ILE A 83 -19.02 12.90 -8.22
CA ILE A 83 -19.80 12.08 -7.28
C ILE A 83 -20.88 11.35 -8.12
N PRO A 84 -20.98 10.01 -8.10
CA PRO A 84 -22.07 9.30 -8.78
C PRO A 84 -23.44 9.67 -8.19
N GLN A 85 -24.54 9.39 -8.90
CA GLN A 85 -25.88 9.79 -8.43
C GLN A 85 -26.29 9.07 -7.13
N GLU A 86 -25.90 7.81 -6.96
CA GLU A 86 -26.03 7.02 -5.73
C GLU A 86 -24.83 7.20 -4.77
N GLY A 87 -24.00 8.22 -5.01
CA GLY A 87 -22.78 8.48 -4.26
C GLY A 87 -23.02 9.00 -2.85
N ARG A 88 -21.99 8.91 -2.00
CA ARG A 88 -22.00 9.52 -0.67
C ARG A 88 -22.02 11.03 -0.81
N VAL A 89 -22.85 11.70 -0.01
CA VAL A 89 -22.91 13.18 0.08
C VAL A 89 -21.58 13.78 0.54
N LEU A 90 -20.79 13.00 1.29
CA LEU A 90 -19.45 13.39 1.73
C LEU A 90 -18.48 12.20 1.69
N THR A 91 -17.39 12.36 0.94
CA THR A 91 -16.26 11.43 0.88
C THR A 91 -14.99 12.14 1.34
N LYS A 92 -14.23 11.53 2.24
CA LYS A 92 -12.89 12.00 2.64
C LYS A 92 -11.87 10.95 2.24
N GLY A 93 -10.74 11.39 1.70
CA GLY A 93 -9.62 10.52 1.36
C GLY A 93 -8.35 11.34 1.13
N GLN A 94 -7.38 10.78 0.40
CA GLN A 94 -6.12 11.45 0.10
C GLN A 94 -5.75 11.31 -1.39
N ILE A 95 -5.16 12.38 -1.94
CA ILE A 95 -4.39 12.31 -3.18
C ILE A 95 -2.91 12.19 -2.78
N TYR A 96 -2.24 11.17 -3.32
CA TYR A 96 -0.82 10.92 -3.11
C TYR A 96 -0.01 11.25 -4.35
N ILE A 97 1.15 11.86 -4.12
CA ILE A 97 2.18 12.11 -5.11
C ILE A 97 3.41 11.27 -4.74
N THR A 98 3.94 10.57 -5.72
CA THR A 98 5.13 9.73 -5.59
C THR A 98 6.22 10.28 -6.51
N ALA A 99 7.41 10.54 -5.97
CA ALA A 99 8.54 11.12 -6.70
C ALA A 99 9.80 10.25 -6.56
N GLY A 100 10.78 10.49 -7.44
CA GLY A 100 12.08 9.81 -7.37
C GLY A 100 11.99 8.30 -7.48
N TYR A 101 11.31 7.80 -8.51
CA TYR A 101 11.13 6.37 -8.80
C TYR A 101 10.55 5.54 -7.62
N GLY A 102 9.69 6.15 -6.80
CA GLY A 102 9.07 5.49 -5.64
C GLY A 102 9.76 5.73 -4.29
N SER A 103 10.91 6.40 -4.26
CA SER A 103 11.67 6.66 -3.03
C SER A 103 10.96 7.59 -2.04
N ARG A 104 10.11 8.51 -2.52
CA ARG A 104 9.32 9.42 -1.68
C ARG A 104 7.86 9.40 -2.11
N LYS A 105 6.94 9.19 -1.17
CA LYS A 105 5.49 9.30 -1.34
C LYS A 105 4.92 10.19 -0.24
N LYS A 106 4.09 11.16 -0.62
CA LYS A 106 3.39 12.05 0.32
C LYS A 106 1.99 12.33 -0.23
N GLY A 107 1.01 12.58 0.64
CA GLY A 107 -0.34 12.91 0.21
C GLY A 107 -0.94 14.07 0.97
N PHE A 108 -1.95 14.69 0.37
CA PHE A 108 -2.78 15.71 0.99
C PHE A 108 -4.23 15.21 1.08
N PRO A 109 -4.95 15.53 2.17
CA PRO A 109 -6.35 15.18 2.34
C PRO A 109 -7.24 15.93 1.35
N VAL A 110 -8.20 15.22 0.79
CA VAL A 110 -9.24 15.78 -0.08
C VAL A 110 -10.61 15.43 0.49
N GLN A 111 -11.46 16.44 0.59
CA GLN A 111 -12.85 16.31 0.97
C GLN A 111 -13.73 16.62 -0.23
N LEU A 112 -14.52 15.64 -0.63
CA LEU A 112 -15.41 15.70 -1.78
C LEU A 112 -16.86 15.68 -1.28
N GLY A 113 -17.65 16.65 -1.74
CA GLY A 113 -19.05 16.81 -1.36
C GLY A 113 -19.29 17.92 -0.34
N LYS A 114 -20.56 18.10 0.05
CA LYS A 114 -20.98 19.16 0.97
C LYS A 114 -21.13 18.62 2.39
N ILE A 115 -20.65 19.39 3.36
CA ILE A 115 -21.15 19.27 4.74
C ILE A 115 -22.43 20.11 4.75
N ASP A 116 -23.60 19.47 4.71
CA ASP A 116 -24.83 20.20 5.05
C ASP A 116 -24.73 20.64 6.51
N PRO A 117 -24.77 21.96 6.82
CA PRO A 117 -24.95 22.39 8.19
C PRO A 117 -26.30 21.83 8.64
N LYS A 118 -26.27 20.98 9.66
CA LYS A 118 -27.43 20.32 10.28
C LYS A 118 -28.61 21.31 10.32
N PRO A 119 -29.83 20.93 9.88
CA PRO A 119 -30.98 21.83 9.93
C PRO A 119 -31.12 22.38 11.34
N GLN A 120 -31.00 23.70 11.48
CA GLN A 120 -31.58 24.38 12.62
C GLN A 120 -33.08 24.17 12.49
N GLU A 121 -33.67 23.50 13.47
CA GLU A 121 -35.11 23.30 13.52
C GLU A 121 -35.80 24.67 13.46
N HIS A 122 -36.76 24.82 12.54
CA HIS A 122 -37.62 26.01 12.50
C HIS A 122 -38.34 26.14 13.84
N SER A 123 -37.89 27.05 14.69
CA SER A 123 -38.73 27.64 15.74
C SER A 123 -39.44 28.86 15.17
N GLU A 124 -40.42 28.62 14.30
CA GLU A 124 -41.47 29.60 14.05
C GLU A 124 -42.44 29.54 15.24
N ASP A 125 -42.32 30.51 16.15
CA ASP A 125 -43.45 30.93 16.98
C ASP A 125 -43.36 32.43 17.28
N GLU A 126 -44.50 33.02 17.63
CA GLU A 126 -44.85 34.39 17.24
C GLU A 126 -44.19 35.52 18.04
N SER A 127 -44.11 36.68 17.38
CA SER A 127 -43.73 37.96 17.96
C SER A 127 -44.71 38.46 19.04
N ARG A 128 -44.18 38.94 20.18
CA ARG A 128 -44.79 40.08 20.90
C ARG A 128 -43.79 40.82 21.79
N ALA A 129 -43.95 42.14 21.85
CA ALA A 129 -43.04 43.07 22.52
C ALA A 129 -43.27 43.14 24.05
N GLY A 130 -42.21 43.50 24.79
CA GLY A 130 -42.30 43.85 26.22
C GLY A 130 -40.94 44.08 26.87
N ASN A 131 -40.61 45.33 27.21
CA ASN A 131 -39.39 45.71 27.92
C ASN A 131 -39.35 45.14 29.35
N GLN A 132 -38.16 44.77 29.86
CA GLN A 132 -37.49 45.49 30.96
C GLN A 132 -36.12 44.90 31.33
N GLU A 133 -35.33 45.71 32.04
CA GLU A 133 -33.92 45.49 32.35
C GLU A 133 -33.68 44.79 33.70
N GLU A 134 -32.40 44.48 33.94
CA GLU A 134 -31.70 44.41 35.23
C GLU A 134 -31.52 43.09 36.03
N LYS A 135 -30.31 43.03 36.62
CA LYS A 135 -29.83 42.26 37.79
C LYS A 135 -29.47 40.77 37.67
N LEU A 136 -28.16 40.56 37.47
CA LEU A 136 -27.23 39.95 38.45
C LEU A 136 -27.84 39.02 39.53
N SER A 137 -27.46 37.74 39.54
CA SER A 137 -26.70 37.17 40.67
C SER A 137 -26.04 35.82 40.33
N SER A 138 -24.81 35.64 40.80
CA SER A 138 -24.18 34.34 41.01
C SER A 138 -24.90 33.56 42.12
N GLN A 139 -25.06 32.23 41.98
CA GLN A 139 -25.01 31.34 43.15
C GLN A 139 -24.49 29.94 42.78
N ARG A 140 -23.64 29.41 43.68
CA ARG A 140 -22.87 28.17 43.54
C ARG A 140 -23.24 27.19 44.65
N SER A 141 -23.67 25.99 44.30
CA SER A 141 -23.69 24.78 45.15
C SER A 141 -24.21 23.59 44.32
N SER A 142 -23.55 22.45 44.08
CA SER A 142 -22.67 21.54 44.86
C SER A 142 -23.40 20.35 45.52
N THR A 143 -23.33 19.16 44.91
CA THR A 143 -23.73 17.87 45.53
C THR A 143 -22.86 16.69 45.03
N THR A 144 -21.71 16.47 45.69
CA THR A 144 -21.42 15.31 46.59
C THR A 144 -22.13 13.96 46.31
N LEU A 145 -21.52 12.76 46.25
CA LEU A 145 -20.14 12.19 46.26
C LEU A 145 -20.19 10.73 45.63
N PRO A 146 -19.15 9.84 45.65
CA PRO A 146 -18.94 8.80 44.62
C PRO A 146 -19.01 7.32 45.09
N ILE A 147 -18.85 6.36 44.17
CA ILE A 147 -18.44 4.97 44.44
C ILE A 147 -17.50 4.49 43.31
N LYS A 148 -16.46 3.69 43.46
CA LYS A 148 -15.36 3.47 44.44
C LYS A 148 -14.61 2.26 43.88
N LEU A 149 -13.30 2.39 43.75
CA LEU A 149 -12.36 1.39 43.25
C LEU A 149 -12.42 0.05 44.03
N SER A 150 -12.13 -1.09 43.37
CA SER A 150 -11.38 -2.17 44.01
C SER A 150 -10.51 -2.96 43.03
N HIS A 151 -9.21 -2.97 43.31
CA HIS A 151 -8.22 -3.97 42.87
C HIS A 151 -8.15 -5.06 43.97
N PRO A 152 -7.72 -6.30 43.66
CA PRO A 152 -6.29 -6.68 43.68
C PRO A 152 -5.81 -7.25 42.32
N LYS A 153 -4.56 -7.08 41.86
CA LYS A 153 -3.26 -7.58 42.40
C LYS A 153 -3.20 -9.12 42.28
N SER A 154 -2.21 -9.80 41.68
CA SER A 154 -0.95 -9.48 40.99
C SER A 154 -0.24 -10.83 40.70
N ILE A 155 0.89 -10.79 39.97
CA ILE A 155 2.08 -11.68 40.02
C ILE A 155 2.40 -12.37 38.67
N ASN A 156 3.46 -11.84 38.03
CA ASN A 156 4.55 -12.45 37.23
C ASN A 156 4.20 -13.44 36.10
N GLY A 157 4.90 -13.53 34.97
CA GLY A 157 6.08 -12.86 34.37
C GLY A 157 6.10 -13.20 32.86
N LEU A 158 6.83 -12.51 31.97
CA LEU A 158 8.28 -12.69 31.73
C LEU A 158 8.70 -14.18 31.76
N ASP A 159 9.32 -14.77 30.73
CA ASP A 159 9.68 -14.29 29.38
C ASP A 159 10.01 -15.53 28.50
N GLU A 160 10.50 -15.32 27.27
CA GLU A 160 11.35 -16.25 26.49
C GLU A 160 10.93 -17.74 26.33
N PHE A 161 10.41 -18.07 25.14
CA PHE A 161 10.60 -19.40 24.56
C PHE A 161 11.72 -19.37 23.52
N SER A 162 12.95 -19.73 23.94
CA SER A 162 14.06 -20.03 23.04
C SER A 162 14.51 -21.48 23.21
N SER A 163 14.64 -22.20 22.08
CA SER A 163 15.31 -23.52 21.91
C SER A 163 15.00 -24.66 22.90
N PHE A 164 14.69 -25.86 22.39
CA PHE A 164 15.71 -26.92 22.38
C PHE A 164 15.35 -28.11 21.48
N ILE A 165 16.36 -28.50 20.72
CA ILE A 165 16.50 -29.67 19.85
C ILE A 165 16.08 -30.97 20.56
N HIS A 166 15.18 -31.76 19.95
CA HIS A 166 15.20 -33.22 20.16
C HIS A 166 14.62 -34.06 19.01
N ARG A 167 15.53 -34.75 18.30
CA ARG A 167 15.50 -36.21 18.07
C ARG A 167 14.31 -36.85 17.32
N SER A 168 14.58 -37.24 16.08
CA SER A 168 14.26 -38.59 15.60
C SER A 168 15.22 -39.05 14.48
N PHE A 169 16.21 -39.86 14.87
CA PHE A 169 17.10 -40.59 13.97
C PHE A 169 16.71 -42.07 14.07
N THR A 170 16.16 -42.67 13.01
CA THR A 170 16.14 -44.13 12.79
C THR A 170 15.64 -44.43 11.37
N GLY A 171 16.44 -45.14 10.58
CA GLY A 171 16.15 -45.46 9.17
C GLY A 171 17.32 -46.21 8.55
N SER A 172 17.58 -47.41 9.04
CA SER A 172 18.78 -48.20 8.71
C SER A 172 18.72 -48.84 7.33
N PHE A 173 19.81 -48.75 6.56
CA PHE A 173 20.18 -49.78 5.60
C PHE A 173 21.70 -49.99 5.62
N SER A 174 22.14 -51.18 6.03
CA SER A 174 23.52 -51.64 5.95
C SER A 174 23.66 -52.68 4.82
N ALA A 175 24.55 -52.44 3.86
CA ALA A 175 25.00 -53.47 2.93
C ALA A 175 26.43 -53.19 2.42
N THR A 176 27.39 -53.83 3.09
CA THR A 176 28.51 -54.57 2.49
C THR A 176 29.32 -53.91 1.37
N GLU A 177 30.56 -53.53 1.68
CA GLU A 177 31.62 -53.35 0.67
C GLU A 177 31.76 -54.61 -0.21
N ARG A 178 31.76 -54.43 -1.54
CA ARG A 178 32.43 -55.38 -2.42
C ARG A 178 33.07 -54.69 -3.63
N LYS A 179 34.25 -55.19 -3.98
CA LYS A 179 35.17 -54.60 -4.96
C LYS A 179 34.60 -54.61 -6.37
N ILE A 180 34.98 -53.59 -7.12
CA ILE A 180 34.83 -53.41 -8.56
C ILE A 180 35.29 -54.67 -9.33
N PRO A 181 34.56 -55.08 -10.37
CA PRO A 181 35.18 -55.41 -11.64
C PRO A 181 34.81 -54.37 -12.71
N LYS A 182 35.84 -53.91 -13.41
CA LYS A 182 35.83 -52.92 -14.48
C LYS A 182 35.32 -53.60 -15.77
N ASN A 183 34.28 -53.06 -16.42
CA ASN A 183 34.15 -53.09 -17.90
C ASN A 183 32.92 -52.33 -18.44
N VAL A 184 33.15 -51.64 -19.58
CA VAL A 184 32.19 -51.31 -20.67
C VAL A 184 30.93 -50.53 -20.23
N SER A 185 30.94 -49.19 -20.32
CA SER A 185 30.64 -48.41 -21.53
C SER A 185 29.21 -48.59 -22.06
N GLU A 186 28.26 -47.79 -21.54
CA GLU A 186 27.06 -47.29 -22.26
C GLU A 186 26.11 -46.40 -21.40
N ASN A 187 26.27 -46.35 -20.07
CA ASN A 187 25.24 -45.80 -19.16
C ASN A 187 25.43 -44.36 -18.62
N GLU A 188 26.31 -43.54 -19.20
CA GLU A 188 26.54 -42.16 -18.70
C GLU A 188 25.38 -41.20 -19.02
N LYS A 189 24.58 -41.46 -20.06
CA LYS A 189 23.45 -40.61 -20.47
C LYS A 189 22.19 -40.76 -19.62
N LEU A 190 22.06 -41.87 -18.89
CA LEU A 190 20.87 -42.21 -18.10
C LEU A 190 20.63 -41.23 -16.92
N PRO A 191 21.63 -40.89 -16.06
CA PRO A 191 21.44 -39.87 -15.03
C PRO A 191 21.14 -38.47 -15.61
N PHE A 192 21.65 -38.15 -16.81
CA PHE A 192 21.39 -36.87 -17.47
C PHE A 192 19.94 -36.71 -17.90
N HIS A 193 19.35 -37.72 -18.54
CA HIS A 193 17.93 -37.65 -18.90
C HIS A 193 17.01 -37.54 -17.68
N ILE A 194 17.40 -38.12 -16.54
CA ILE A 194 16.67 -37.98 -15.27
C ILE A 194 16.83 -36.57 -14.68
N ALA A 195 18.05 -36.03 -14.63
CA ALA A 195 18.31 -34.67 -14.14
C ALA A 195 17.67 -33.60 -15.03
N PHE A 196 17.75 -33.76 -16.35
CA PHE A 196 17.11 -32.89 -17.34
C PHE A 196 15.59 -32.99 -17.28
N GLY A 197 15.02 -34.18 -17.09
CA GLY A 197 13.58 -34.38 -16.86
C GLY A 197 13.10 -33.70 -15.57
N GLY A 198 13.86 -33.79 -14.48
CA GLY A 198 13.59 -33.08 -13.24
C GLY A 198 13.66 -31.56 -13.40
N PHE A 199 14.65 -31.05 -14.14
CA PHE A 199 14.76 -29.63 -14.47
C PHE A 199 13.58 -29.15 -15.32
N LEU A 200 13.24 -29.88 -16.39
CA LEU A 200 12.12 -29.56 -17.27
C LEU A 200 10.78 -29.56 -16.51
N LEU A 201 10.60 -30.47 -15.55
CA LEU A 201 9.43 -30.51 -14.67
C LEU A 201 9.39 -29.30 -13.73
N LEU A 202 10.54 -28.86 -13.17
CA LEU A 202 10.64 -27.66 -12.33
C LEU A 202 10.32 -26.39 -13.13
N VAL A 203 10.83 -26.29 -14.36
CA VAL A 203 10.49 -25.22 -15.32
C VAL A 203 8.99 -25.25 -15.67
N CYS A 204 8.43 -26.45 -15.91
CA CYS A 204 7.01 -26.61 -16.22
C CYS A 204 6.12 -26.18 -15.04
N LEU A 205 6.48 -26.54 -13.80
CA LEU A 205 5.78 -26.08 -12.58
C LEU A 205 5.87 -24.55 -12.40
N PHE A 206 7.00 -23.92 -12.75
CA PHE A 206 7.14 -22.46 -12.72
C PHE A 206 6.21 -21.77 -13.73
N PHE A 207 6.11 -22.29 -14.96
CA PHE A 207 5.13 -21.78 -15.93
C PHE A 207 3.68 -22.06 -15.51
N LEU A 208 3.40 -23.24 -14.93
CA LEU A 208 2.07 -23.60 -14.43
C LEU A 208 1.62 -22.63 -13.32
N TYR A 209 2.52 -22.24 -12.42
CA TYR A 209 2.29 -21.22 -11.40
C TYR A 209 1.86 -19.87 -11.99
N PHE A 210 2.44 -19.46 -13.13
CA PHE A 210 2.06 -18.23 -13.84
C PHE A 210 0.72 -18.33 -14.62
N ILE A 211 0.31 -19.56 -14.98
CA ILE A 211 -0.95 -19.86 -15.69
C ILE A 211 -2.13 -20.06 -14.71
N LEU A 212 -1.85 -20.35 -13.43
CA LEU A 212 -2.87 -20.56 -12.41
C LEU A 212 -3.72 -19.29 -12.18
N PRO A 213 -5.06 -19.42 -12.03
CA PRO A 213 -5.94 -18.28 -11.83
C PRO A 213 -5.62 -17.51 -10.55
N SER A 214 -5.94 -16.22 -10.56
CA SER A 214 -5.61 -15.25 -9.50
C SER A 214 -6.19 -15.55 -8.11
N SER A 215 -7.07 -16.55 -7.97
CA SER A 215 -7.56 -17.08 -6.70
C SER A 215 -6.55 -18.00 -5.97
N LEU A 216 -5.52 -18.50 -6.66
CA LEU A 216 -4.51 -19.43 -6.12
C LEU A 216 -3.07 -18.86 -6.15
N GLN A 217 -2.92 -17.58 -6.46
CA GLN A 217 -1.61 -16.93 -6.47
C GLN A 217 -1.06 -16.78 -5.05
N PHE A 218 -0.09 -17.62 -4.70
CA PHE A 218 0.68 -17.46 -3.47
C PHE A 218 1.36 -16.08 -3.46
N LYS A 219 1.25 -15.34 -2.36
CA LYS A 219 1.99 -14.08 -2.19
C LYS A 219 3.48 -14.36 -1.96
N VAL A 220 4.21 -14.62 -3.05
CA VAL A 220 5.67 -14.73 -3.06
C VAL A 220 6.26 -13.38 -2.66
N SER A 221 7.03 -13.36 -1.58
CA SER A 221 7.70 -12.13 -1.13
C SER A 221 8.87 -11.77 -2.05
N PHE A 222 9.30 -10.50 -2.04
CA PHE A 222 10.43 -10.04 -2.84
C PHE A 222 11.70 -10.91 -2.61
N ALA A 223 12.00 -11.24 -1.34
CA ALA A 223 13.13 -12.09 -0.99
C ALA A 223 13.02 -13.52 -1.55
N GLN A 224 11.81 -14.10 -1.57
CA GLN A 224 11.56 -15.41 -2.17
C GLN A 224 11.75 -15.36 -3.69
N SER A 225 11.24 -14.32 -4.36
CA SER A 225 11.41 -14.12 -5.81
C SER A 225 12.89 -14.02 -6.20
N VAL A 226 13.69 -13.26 -5.44
CA VAL A 226 15.15 -13.17 -5.64
C VAL A 226 15.83 -14.53 -5.45
N LEU A 227 15.46 -15.28 -4.40
CA LEU A 227 16.01 -16.61 -4.13
C LEU A 227 15.69 -17.62 -5.26
N PHE A 228 14.46 -17.61 -5.79
CA PHE A 228 14.09 -18.43 -6.95
C PHE A 228 14.87 -18.04 -8.21
N SER A 229 15.07 -16.74 -8.45
CA SER A 229 15.86 -16.24 -9.58
C SER A 229 17.31 -16.72 -9.51
N ILE A 230 17.95 -16.63 -8.33
CA ILE A 230 19.32 -17.12 -8.12
C ILE A 230 19.40 -18.63 -8.38
N LEU A 231 18.52 -19.43 -7.78
CA LEU A 231 18.51 -20.88 -7.97
C LEU A 231 18.30 -21.28 -9.44
N PHE A 232 17.41 -20.59 -10.16
CA PHE A 232 17.17 -20.83 -11.59
C PHE A 232 18.42 -20.53 -12.43
N VAL A 233 19.05 -19.38 -12.23
CA VAL A 233 20.28 -18.99 -12.94
C VAL A 233 21.44 -19.95 -12.63
N THR A 234 21.65 -20.32 -11.36
CA THR A 234 22.68 -21.29 -10.98
C THR A 234 22.41 -22.67 -11.62
N CYS A 235 21.16 -23.10 -11.71
CA CYS A 235 20.80 -24.38 -12.33
C CYS A 235 21.05 -24.36 -13.86
N ILE A 236 20.65 -23.28 -14.55
CA ILE A 236 20.97 -23.07 -15.97
C ILE A 236 22.48 -23.08 -16.22
N ILE A 237 23.27 -22.34 -15.41
CA ILE A 237 24.73 -22.31 -15.53
C ILE A 237 25.33 -23.71 -15.32
N TYR A 238 24.87 -24.46 -14.32
CA TYR A 238 25.32 -25.83 -14.07
C TYR A 238 25.03 -26.75 -15.26
N ILE A 239 23.82 -26.68 -15.84
CA ILE A 239 23.46 -27.47 -17.02
C ILE A 239 24.32 -27.08 -18.23
N LEU A 240 24.54 -25.80 -18.48
CA LEU A 240 25.37 -25.33 -19.59
C LEU A 240 26.85 -25.75 -19.43
N LEU A 241 27.41 -25.63 -18.23
CA LEU A 241 28.76 -26.11 -17.93
C LEU A 241 28.87 -27.63 -18.12
N LYS A 242 27.86 -28.38 -17.68
CA LYS A 242 27.89 -29.84 -17.81
C LYS A 242 27.72 -30.32 -19.26
N ILE A 243 26.90 -29.63 -20.06
CA ILE A 243 26.83 -29.88 -21.52
C ILE A 243 28.17 -29.57 -22.20
N ALA A 244 28.85 -28.47 -21.81
CA ALA A 244 30.15 -28.10 -22.36
C ALA A 244 31.32 -29.01 -21.90
N GLU A 245 31.13 -29.79 -20.83
CA GLU A 245 32.08 -30.82 -20.37
C GLU A 245 31.91 -32.14 -21.15
N GLU A 246 30.76 -32.36 -21.78
CA GLU A 246 30.41 -33.56 -22.54
C GLU A 246 30.52 -33.38 -24.08
N SER A 247 30.95 -32.20 -24.54
CA SER A 247 31.09 -31.82 -25.96
C SER A 247 32.55 -31.75 -26.43
#